data_AF-A0A2J8NQ41-F1
#
_entry.id   AF-A0A2J8NQ41-F1
#
_cell.length_a   1.000
_cell.length_b   1.000
_cell.length_c   1.000
_cell.angle_alpha   90.00
_cell.angle_beta   90.00
_cell.angle_gamma   90.00
#
_symmetry.space_group_name_H-M   'P 1'
#
loop_
_entity.id
_entity.type
_entity.pdbx_description
1 polymer ?
#
loop_
_entity_poly.entity_id
_entity_poly.type
_entity_poly.pdbx_seq_one_letter_code
_entity_poly.pdbx_strand_id
1 'polypeptide(L)'
;MDLTAYAELLKESGNQVLKNGNFSLAIRKYDEAIQILLQLYQWGVPPRDLAVLLCNKSNAFFSLGKWNEAFVAAKECLQWDPTYVKGYYRAGYSLLRLHQPYEAARMFFEGLRLVQRSQDQAPVADFLVGVFTTMSS
;
A
#
# COMPACT_ATOMS: atom_id res chain seq x y z
N MET A 1 24.23 -13.80 4.79
CA MET A 1 23.20 -13.04 4.05
C MET A 1 23.31 -11.62 4.53
N ASP A 2 23.47 -10.63 3.64
CA ASP A 2 23.44 -9.23 4.06
C ASP A 2 22.01 -8.81 4.45
N LEU A 3 21.89 -7.69 5.17
CA LEU A 3 20.61 -7.22 5.72
C LEU A 3 19.61 -6.87 4.61
N THR A 4 20.08 -6.40 3.46
CA THR A 4 19.23 -6.06 2.30
C THR A 4 18.60 -7.33 1.72
N ALA A 5 19.39 -8.37 1.50
CA ALA A 5 18.92 -9.68 1.04
C ALA A 5 17.97 -10.33 2.06
N TYR A 6 18.20 -10.11 3.36
CA TYR A 6 17.29 -10.59 4.39
C TYR A 6 15.93 -9.84 4.38
N ALA A 7 15.94 -8.52 4.20
CA ALA A 7 14.71 -7.74 4.03
C ALA A 7 13.90 -8.18 2.80
N GLU A 8 14.57 -8.47 1.69
CA GLU A 8 13.95 -9.01 0.49
C GLU A 8 13.34 -10.40 0.71
N LEU A 9 14.04 -11.29 1.44
CA LEU A 9 13.49 -12.59 1.82
C LEU A 9 12.23 -12.45 2.68
N LEU A 10 12.22 -11.51 3.62
CA LEU A 10 11.05 -11.22 4.46
C LEU A 10 9.89 -10.66 3.65
N LYS A 11 10.15 -9.79 2.67
CA LYS A 11 9.15 -9.29 1.72
C LYS A 11 8.50 -10.45 0.96
N GLU A 12 9.29 -11.33 0.37
CA GLU A 12 8.77 -12.47 -0.39
C GLU A 12 8.03 -13.48 0.49
N SER A 13 8.55 -13.76 1.69
CA SER A 13 7.84 -14.56 2.69
C SER A 13 6.50 -13.95 3.07
N GLY A 14 6.47 -12.64 3.33
CA GLY A 14 5.23 -11.89 3.61
C GLY A 14 4.24 -11.97 2.45
N ASN A 15 4.70 -11.82 1.21
CA ASN A 15 3.87 -11.92 0.00
C ASN A 15 3.25 -13.32 -0.13
N GLN A 16 4.01 -14.38 0.13
CA GLN A 16 3.50 -15.75 0.07
C GLN A 16 2.47 -16.02 1.15
N VAL A 17 2.75 -15.61 2.38
CA VAL A 17 1.85 -15.75 3.52
C VAL A 17 0.55 -14.95 3.31
N LEU A 18 0.65 -13.74 2.73
CA LEU A 18 -0.48 -12.92 2.34
C LEU A 18 -1.38 -13.65 1.32
N LYS A 19 -0.78 -14.23 0.26
CA LYS A 19 -1.51 -15.02 -0.74
C LYS A 19 -2.22 -16.23 -0.12
N ASN A 20 -1.61 -16.83 0.91
CA ASN A 20 -2.20 -17.95 1.65
C ASN A 20 -3.28 -17.52 2.67
N GLY A 21 -3.60 -16.22 2.76
CA GLY A 21 -4.66 -15.69 3.63
C GLY A 21 -4.25 -15.49 5.10
N ASN A 22 -3.00 -15.75 5.47
CA ASN A 22 -2.53 -15.53 6.85
C ASN A 22 -2.04 -14.09 7.04
N PHE A 23 -2.98 -13.14 7.01
CA PHE A 23 -2.69 -11.71 6.99
C PHE A 23 -1.91 -11.23 8.22
N SER A 24 -2.19 -11.78 9.41
CA SER A 24 -1.49 -11.41 10.64
C SER A 24 0.01 -11.78 10.59
N LEU A 25 0.35 -12.94 10.05
CA LEU A 25 1.75 -13.32 9.86
C LEU A 25 2.41 -12.49 8.76
N ALA A 26 1.69 -12.18 7.68
CA ALA A 26 2.21 -11.32 6.62
C ALA A 26 2.57 -9.93 7.15
N ILE A 27 1.73 -9.32 7.98
CA ILE A 27 2.00 -8.03 8.62
C ILE A 27 3.30 -8.07 9.42
N ARG A 28 3.49 -9.11 10.26
CA ARG A 28 4.73 -9.26 11.04
C ARG A 28 5.97 -9.35 10.17
N LYS A 29 5.88 -10.07 9.04
CA LYS A 29 6.99 -10.20 8.08
C LYS A 29 7.31 -8.86 7.40
N TYR A 30 6.29 -8.10 7.01
CA TYR A 30 6.49 -6.77 6.46
C TYR A 30 7.07 -5.80 7.50
N ASP A 31 6.63 -5.87 8.76
CA ASP A 31 7.17 -5.02 9.84
C ASP A 31 8.64 -5.29 10.09
N GLU A 32 9.06 -6.56 10.12
CA GLU A 32 10.46 -6.94 10.26
C GLU A 32 11.30 -6.41 9.08
N ALA A 33 10.81 -6.55 7.84
CA ALA A 33 11.47 -6.02 6.65
C ALA A 33 11.59 -4.49 6.68
N ILE A 34 10.51 -3.79 7.05
CA ILE A 34 10.48 -2.32 7.17
C ILE A 34 11.50 -1.86 8.22
N GLN A 35 11.58 -2.51 9.38
CA GLN A 35 12.54 -2.15 10.42
C GLN A 35 13.99 -2.25 9.93
N ILE A 36 14.32 -3.33 9.20
CA ILE A 36 15.66 -3.50 8.64
C ILE A 36 15.97 -2.40 7.62
N LEU A 37 15.04 -2.11 6.70
CA LEU A 37 15.25 -1.05 5.71
C LEU A 37 15.39 0.33 6.40
N LEU A 38 14.56 0.66 7.39
CA LEU A 38 14.70 1.92 8.13
C LEU A 38 16.05 2.05 8.83
N GLN A 39 16.62 0.95 9.35
CA GLN A 39 17.97 0.95 9.92
C GLN A 39 19.05 1.18 8.86
N LEU A 40 18.91 0.58 7.68
CA LEU A 40 19.87 0.71 6.58
C LEU A 40 19.86 2.12 5.95
N TYR A 41 18.70 2.76 5.87
CA TYR A 41 18.51 4.01 5.12
C TYR A 41 18.33 5.25 6.01
N GLN A 42 18.79 5.23 7.27
CA GLN A 42 18.63 6.34 8.23
C GLN A 42 19.05 7.74 7.70
N TRP A 43 19.96 7.80 6.71
CA TRP A 43 20.54 9.05 6.21
C TRP A 43 20.56 9.17 4.68
N GLY A 44 19.75 8.36 3.96
CA GLY A 44 19.77 8.29 2.50
C GLY A 44 18.40 8.53 1.85
N VAL A 45 18.37 8.50 0.51
CA VAL A 45 17.11 8.44 -0.25
C VAL A 45 16.42 7.12 0.10
N PRO A 46 15.21 7.13 0.65
CA PRO A 46 14.55 5.91 1.07
C PRO A 46 14.18 5.04 -0.13
N PRO A 47 14.35 3.72 -0.06
CA PRO A 47 14.06 2.85 -1.18
C PRO A 47 12.55 2.78 -1.44
N ARG A 48 12.20 2.68 -2.72
CA ARG A 48 10.83 2.36 -3.16
C ARG A 48 10.27 1.09 -2.49
N ASP A 49 11.14 0.17 -2.06
CA ASP A 49 10.75 -1.05 -1.34
C ASP A 49 10.01 -0.78 -0.03
N LEU A 50 10.29 0.33 0.67
CA LEU A 50 9.52 0.72 1.86
C LEU A 50 8.06 1.00 1.51
N ALA A 51 7.81 1.73 0.41
CA ALA A 51 6.45 2.00 -0.07
C ALA A 51 5.74 0.70 -0.50
N VAL A 52 6.45 -0.21 -1.18
CA VAL A 52 5.92 -1.53 -1.57
C VAL A 52 5.48 -2.33 -0.34
N LEU A 53 6.34 -2.43 0.68
CA LEU A 53 6.05 -3.15 1.93
C LEU A 53 4.86 -2.54 2.68
N LEU A 54 4.80 -1.21 2.80
CA LEU A 54 3.70 -0.51 3.46
C LEU A 54 2.38 -0.68 2.70
N CYS A 55 2.40 -0.67 1.37
CA CYS A 55 1.22 -0.97 0.57
C CYS A 55 0.74 -2.42 0.75
N ASN A 56 1.67 -3.39 0.85
CA ASN A 56 1.31 -4.78 1.09
C ASN A 56 0.78 -5.00 2.50
N LYS A 57 1.36 -4.31 3.50
CA LYS A 57 0.87 -4.27 4.88
C LYS A 57 -0.53 -3.66 4.96
N SER A 58 -0.79 -2.57 4.22
CA SER A 58 -2.11 -1.97 4.09
C SER A 58 -3.15 -2.98 3.55
N ASN A 59 -2.80 -3.72 2.50
CA ASN A 59 -3.67 -4.78 1.98
C ASN A 59 -3.97 -5.85 3.05
N ALA A 60 -2.96 -6.30 3.79
CA ALA A 60 -3.15 -7.29 4.84
C ALA A 60 -4.09 -6.79 5.96
N PHE A 61 -3.94 -5.53 6.39
CA PHE A 61 -4.87 -4.92 7.36
C PHE A 61 -6.29 -4.83 6.81
N PHE A 62 -6.43 -4.43 5.54
CA PHE A 62 -7.74 -4.34 4.89
C PHE A 62 -8.44 -5.70 4.88
N SER A 63 -7.72 -6.77 4.54
CA SER A 63 -8.23 -8.16 4.56
C SER A 63 -8.62 -8.65 5.96
N LEU A 64 -8.07 -8.07 7.03
CA LEU A 64 -8.46 -8.34 8.41
C LEU A 64 -9.65 -7.51 8.91
N GLY A 65 -10.20 -6.62 8.07
CA GLY A 65 -11.24 -5.69 8.50
C GLY A 65 -10.71 -4.49 9.30
N LYS A 66 -9.38 -4.31 9.37
CA LYS A 66 -8.72 -3.23 10.11
C LYS A 66 -8.53 -2.01 9.21
N TRP A 67 -9.63 -1.35 8.88
CA TRP A 67 -9.66 -0.36 7.80
C TRP A 67 -8.88 0.92 8.14
N ASN A 68 -8.86 1.32 9.40
CA ASN A 68 -8.08 2.48 9.84
C ASN A 68 -6.58 2.22 9.71
N GLU A 69 -6.10 1.07 10.19
CA GLU A 69 -4.70 0.67 10.04
C GLU A 69 -4.30 0.46 8.57
N ALA A 70 -5.22 -0.06 7.75
CA ALA A 70 -5.03 -0.15 6.31
C ALA A 70 -4.84 1.22 5.67
N PHE A 71 -5.67 2.21 6.03
CA PHE A 71 -5.54 3.58 5.56
C PHE A 71 -4.23 4.23 6.01
N VAL A 72 -3.86 4.08 7.29
CA VAL A 72 -2.61 4.62 7.84
C VAL A 72 -1.40 4.05 7.08
N ALA A 73 -1.33 2.73 6.90
CA ALA A 73 -0.24 2.10 6.15
C ALA A 73 -0.20 2.53 4.67
N ALA A 74 -1.36 2.74 4.02
CA ALA A 74 -1.42 3.27 2.67
C ALA A 74 -0.94 4.73 2.59
N LYS A 75 -1.27 5.54 3.59
CA LYS A 75 -0.80 6.93 3.69
C LYS A 75 0.72 6.99 3.91
N GLU A 76 1.25 6.16 4.80
CA GLU A 76 2.70 6.04 5.01
C GLU A 76 3.41 5.60 3.73
N CYS A 77 2.88 4.62 3.01
CA CYS A 77 3.39 4.22 1.69
C CYS A 77 3.56 5.43 0.76
N LEU A 78 2.55 6.31 0.68
CA LEU A 78 2.58 7.50 -0.18
C LEU A 78 3.50 8.61 0.34
N GLN A 79 3.82 8.63 1.64
CA GLN A 79 4.84 9.53 2.18
C GLN A 79 6.25 9.11 1.73
N TRP A 80 6.50 7.81 1.58
CA TRP A 80 7.78 7.28 1.10
C TRP A 80 7.92 7.34 -0.43
N ASP A 81 6.86 7.00 -1.17
CA ASP A 81 6.83 7.13 -2.63
C ASP A 81 5.46 7.66 -3.09
N PRO A 82 5.34 8.98 -3.31
CA PRO A 82 4.12 9.59 -3.85
C PRO A 82 3.77 9.13 -5.27
N THR A 83 4.67 8.45 -5.97
CA THR A 83 4.40 7.90 -7.32
C THR A 83 3.92 6.45 -7.27
N TYR A 84 3.89 5.83 -6.08
CA TYR A 84 3.44 4.45 -5.93
C TYR A 84 1.90 4.35 -5.97
N VAL A 85 1.39 4.32 -7.20
CA VAL A 85 -0.05 4.36 -7.54
C VAL A 85 -0.92 3.44 -6.68
N LYS A 86 -0.47 2.22 -6.38
CA LYS A 86 -1.23 1.27 -5.56
C LYS A 86 -1.55 1.82 -4.15
N GLY A 87 -0.73 2.71 -3.59
CA GLY A 87 -0.99 3.37 -2.31
C GLY A 87 -2.30 4.18 -2.33
N TYR A 88 -2.56 4.93 -3.41
CA TYR A 88 -3.81 5.69 -3.58
C TYR A 88 -5.04 4.79 -3.65
N TYR A 89 -4.93 3.69 -4.42
CA TYR A 89 -5.97 2.67 -4.50
C TYR A 89 -6.29 2.10 -3.10
N ARG A 90 -5.26 1.69 -2.33
CA ARG A 90 -5.45 1.14 -0.99
C ARG A 90 -6.06 2.15 -0.02
N ALA A 91 -5.62 3.40 -0.06
CA ALA A 91 -6.17 4.47 0.77
C ALA A 91 -7.66 4.71 0.44
N GLY A 92 -8.01 4.82 -0.83
CA GLY A 92 -9.39 5.04 -1.28
C GLY A 92 -10.36 3.96 -0.81
N TYR A 93 -10.02 2.68 -1.01
CA TYR A 93 -10.87 1.59 -0.52
C TYR A 93 -10.97 1.54 1.00
N SER A 94 -9.88 1.83 1.72
CA SER A 94 -9.91 1.88 3.18
C SER A 94 -10.84 2.99 3.68
N LEU A 95 -10.81 4.16 3.06
CA LEU A 95 -11.68 5.30 3.36
C LEU A 95 -13.16 5.02 3.05
N LEU A 96 -13.45 4.34 1.94
CA LEU A 96 -14.82 3.89 1.64
C LEU A 96 -15.39 3.02 2.75
N ARG A 97 -14.57 2.07 3.25
CA ARG A 97 -14.99 1.23 4.38
C ARG A 97 -15.18 2.05 5.66
N LEU A 98 -14.36 3.06 5.88
CA LEU A 98 -14.50 4.01 7.00
C LEU A 98 -15.64 5.03 6.82
N HIS A 99 -16.50 4.88 5.80
CA HIS A 99 -17.60 5.80 5.49
C HIS A 99 -17.13 7.26 5.24
N GLN A 100 -15.97 7.40 4.59
CA GLN A 100 -15.39 8.69 4.19
C GLN A 100 -15.29 8.79 2.65
N PRO A 101 -16.43 8.87 1.93
CA PRO A 101 -16.47 8.77 0.47
C PRO A 101 -15.82 9.96 -0.23
N TYR A 102 -15.86 11.16 0.35
CA TYR A 102 -15.23 12.35 -0.25
C TYR A 102 -13.70 12.23 -0.28
N GLU A 103 -13.10 11.86 0.84
CA GLU A 103 -11.66 11.60 0.96
C GLU A 103 -11.25 10.43 0.08
N ALA A 104 -12.08 9.38 -0.01
CA ALA A 104 -11.83 8.25 -0.89
C ALA A 104 -11.79 8.66 -2.36
N ALA A 105 -12.77 9.47 -2.81
CA ALA A 105 -12.82 9.99 -4.17
C ALA A 105 -11.56 10.79 -4.49
N ARG A 106 -11.10 11.64 -3.57
CA ARG A 106 -9.84 12.37 -3.72
C ARG A 106 -8.65 11.44 -3.93
N MET A 107 -8.53 10.37 -3.14
CA MET A 107 -7.44 9.40 -3.31
C MET A 107 -7.50 8.73 -4.68
N PHE A 108 -8.67 8.30 -5.15
CA PHE A 108 -8.81 7.69 -6.46
C PHE A 108 -8.48 8.65 -7.61
N PHE A 109 -8.91 9.92 -7.51
CA PHE A 109 -8.58 10.93 -8.52
C PHE A 109 -7.09 11.23 -8.59
N GLU A 110 -6.39 11.35 -7.46
CA GLU A 110 -4.94 11.57 -7.48
C GLU A 110 -4.19 10.36 -8.07
N GLY A 111 -4.60 9.13 -7.72
CA GLY A 111 -4.06 7.92 -8.34
C GLY A 111 -4.28 7.87 -9.85
N LEU A 112 -5.49 8.21 -10.32
CA LEU A 112 -5.83 8.26 -11.73
C LEU A 112 -4.97 9.29 -12.49
N ARG A 113 -4.74 10.48 -11.93
CA ARG A 113 -3.87 11.51 -12.53
C ARG A 113 -2.44 11.03 -12.73
N LEU A 114 -1.92 10.21 -11.82
CA LEU A 114 -0.59 9.63 -11.95
C LEU A 114 -0.55 8.56 -13.05
N VAL A 115 -1.55 7.68 -13.10
CA VAL A 115 -1.64 6.63 -14.13
C VAL A 115 -1.77 7.21 -15.53
N GLN A 116 -2.55 8.29 -15.70
CA GLN A 116 -2.68 8.99 -16.99
C GLN A 116 -1.36 9.56 -17.51
N ARG A 117 -0.40 9.82 -16.62
CA ARG A 117 0.94 10.30 -16.98
C ARG A 117 1.95 9.17 -17.18
N SER A 118 1.62 7.94 -16.80
CA SER A 118 2.49 6.77 -17.00
C SER A 118 2.18 6.01 -18.28
N GLN A 119 3.16 5.26 -18.79
CA GLN A 119 2.93 4.36 -19.94
C GLN A 119 2.06 3.14 -19.58
N ASP A 120 2.06 2.73 -18.31
CA ASP A 120 1.19 1.66 -17.81
C ASP A 120 -0.20 2.21 -17.48
N GLN A 121 -1.21 1.74 -18.20
CA GLN A 121 -2.62 2.11 -18.04
C GLN A 121 -3.46 1.01 -17.38
N ALA A 122 -2.85 -0.12 -17.00
CA ALA A 122 -3.57 -1.24 -16.40
C ALA A 122 -4.41 -0.85 -15.16
N PRO A 123 -3.96 0.06 -14.27
CA PRO A 123 -4.74 0.42 -13.09
C PRO A 123 -5.92 1.37 -13.34
N VAL A 124 -6.10 1.92 -14.56
CA VAL A 124 -7.15 2.94 -14.83
C VAL A 124 -8.53 2.42 -14.46
N ALA A 125 -8.86 1.18 -14.85
CA ALA A 125 -10.16 0.59 -14.60
C ALA A 125 -10.47 0.52 -13.09
N ASP A 126 -9.49 0.11 -12.28
CA ASP A 126 -9.62 0.02 -10.83
C ASP A 126 -9.93 1.39 -10.20
N PHE A 127 -9.26 2.45 -10.67
CA PHE A 127 -9.53 3.81 -10.19
C PHE A 127 -10.92 4.32 -10.59
N LEU A 128 -11.36 4.06 -11.82
CA LEU A 128 -12.69 4.45 -12.27
C LEU A 128 -13.79 3.77 -11.45
N VAL A 129 -13.64 2.47 -11.19
CA VAL A 129 -14.54 1.72 -10.31
C VAL A 129 -14.55 2.34 -8.90
N GLY A 130 -13.37 2.68 -8.36
CA GLY A 130 -13.24 3.38 -7.09
C GLY A 130 -14.03 4.69 -7.04
N VAL A 131 -13.86 5.55 -8.06
CA VAL A 131 -14.60 6.82 -8.17
C VAL A 131 -16.11 6.59 -8.22
N PHE A 132 -16.61 5.71 -9.09
CA PHE A 132 -18.05 5.44 -9.16
C PHE A 132 -18.62 4.87 -7.86
N THR A 133 -17.85 4.03 -7.16
CA THR A 133 -18.25 3.48 -5.86
C THR A 133 -18.50 4.60 -4.86
N THR A 134 -17.65 5.64 -4.84
CA THR A 134 -17.82 6.79 -3.91
C THR A 134 -19.10 7.59 -4.16
N MET A 135 -19.65 7.56 -5.37
CA MET A 135 -20.90 8.25 -5.71
C MET A 135 -22.14 7.48 -5.26
N SER A 136 -22.00 6.17 -5.02
CA SER A 136 -23.08 5.28 -4.59
C SER A 136 -23.05 4.96 -3.09
N SER A 137 -22.06 5.50 -2.35
CA SER A 137 -21.79 5.21 -0.94
C SER A 137 -22.29 6.29 0.01
#